data_AF-A0A7J5L7Y3-F1
#
_entry.id   AF-A0A7J5L7Y3-F1
#
_cell.length_a   1.000
_cell.length_b   1.000
_cell.length_c   1.000
_cell.angle_alpha   90.00
_cell.angle_beta   90.00
_cell.angle_gamma   90.00
#
_symmetry.space_group_name_H-M   'P 1'
#
loop_
_entity.id
_entity.type
_entity.pdbx_description
1 polymer ?
#
loop_
_entity_poly.entity_id
_entity_poly.type
_entity_poly.pdbx_seq_one_letter_code
_entity_poly.pdbx_strand_id
1 'polypeptide(L)'
;MDKYYQILGKVLSSGKMQSNKKGNIRYLLNEQLTLLPADLLDIFEGHTIARKKLKNELQLFMRGERNVEKYREAGINWWDYCGSILVNSYPTYFEKLPPLIERINREKRNSKNYI
;
A
#
# COMPACT_ATOMS: atom_id res chain seq x y z
N MET A 1 13.38 19.15 0.22
CA MET A 1 13.41 18.60 -1.17
C MET A 1 12.56 17.36 -1.14
N ASP A 2 11.55 17.29 -1.98
CA ASP A 2 10.67 16.13 -2.02
C ASP A 2 11.44 14.88 -2.49
N LYS A 3 11.60 13.93 -1.58
CA LYS A 3 12.35 12.70 -1.79
C LYS A 3 11.67 11.79 -2.83
N TYR A 4 10.37 11.92 -3.05
CA TYR A 4 9.65 11.21 -4.10
C TYR A 4 10.17 11.63 -5.49
N TYR A 5 10.27 12.93 -5.76
CA TYR A 5 10.79 13.44 -7.02
C TYR A 5 12.27 13.15 -7.23
N GLN A 6 13.07 13.06 -6.16
CA GLN A 6 14.46 12.64 -6.27
C GLN A 6 14.59 11.22 -6.82
N ILE A 7 13.78 10.28 -6.31
CA ILE A 7 13.75 8.91 -6.82
C ILE A 7 13.25 8.87 -8.26
N LEU A 8 12.22 9.66 -8.60
CA LEU A 8 11.74 9.75 -9.98
C LEU A 8 12.85 10.24 -10.94
N GLY A 9 13.58 11.29 -10.55
CA GLY A 9 14.73 11.80 -11.30
C GLY A 9 15.85 10.76 -11.44
N LYS A 10 16.07 9.92 -10.42
CA LYS A 10 17.01 8.80 -10.49
C LYS A 10 16.55 7.76 -11.52
N VAL A 11 15.27 7.37 -11.51
CA VAL A 11 14.71 6.43 -12.51
C VAL A 11 14.86 6.99 -13.93
N LEU A 12 14.59 8.28 -14.13
CA LEU A 12 14.71 8.93 -15.43
C LEU A 12 16.16 9.09 -15.92
N SER A 13 17.13 9.24 -15.03
CA SER A 13 18.54 9.36 -15.41
C SER A 13 19.21 7.99 -15.59
N SER A 14 19.15 7.10 -14.60
CA SER A 14 19.92 5.85 -14.56
C SER A 14 19.11 4.56 -14.73
N GLY A 15 17.78 4.66 -14.88
CA GLY A 15 16.91 3.49 -15.05
C GLY A 15 17.16 2.70 -16.33
N LYS A 16 16.93 1.39 -16.25
CA LYS A 16 17.02 0.44 -17.38
C LYS A 16 15.67 0.36 -18.10
N MET A 17 15.69 0.14 -19.40
CA MET A 17 14.49 -0.12 -20.20
C MET A 17 14.10 -1.61 -20.15
N GLN A 18 12.81 -1.88 -20.04
CA GLN A 18 12.24 -3.22 -20.21
C GLN A 18 10.94 -3.14 -21.02
N SER A 19 10.82 -4.04 -21.99
CA SER A 19 9.60 -4.22 -22.79
C SER A 19 8.80 -5.41 -22.27
N ASN A 20 7.50 -5.23 -22.09
CA ASN A 20 6.57 -6.28 -21.67
C ASN A 20 5.28 -6.24 -22.52
N LYS A 21 4.36 -7.19 -22.27
CA LYS A 21 3.07 -7.27 -22.99
C LYS A 21 2.17 -6.04 -22.82
N LYS A 22 2.41 -5.22 -21.80
CA LYS A 22 1.67 -3.98 -21.47
C LYS A 22 2.41 -2.71 -21.93
N GLY A 23 3.59 -2.83 -22.54
CA GLY A 23 4.39 -1.70 -23.04
C GLY A 23 5.81 -1.65 -22.49
N ASN A 24 6.43 -0.48 -22.62
CA ASN A 24 7.81 -0.23 -22.20
C ASN A 24 7.84 0.53 -20.88
N ILE A 25 8.71 0.10 -19.96
CA ILE A 25 8.94 0.79 -18.68
C ILE A 25 10.43 1.11 -18.51
N ARG A 26 10.71 2.16 -17.74
CA ARG A 26 12.05 2.48 -17.23
C ARG A 26 12.06 2.25 -15.72
N TYR A 27 13.01 1.46 -15.23
CA TYR A 27 13.00 1.00 -13.83
C TYR A 27 14.39 0.98 -13.20
N LEU A 28 14.40 1.05 -11.86
CA LEU A 28 15.57 0.79 -11.01
C LEU A 28 15.24 -0.35 -10.06
N LEU A 29 16.27 -1.09 -9.65
CA LEU A 29 16.16 -2.15 -8.65
C LEU A 29 16.98 -1.76 -7.42
N ASN A 30 16.63 -2.35 -6.27
CA ASN A 30 17.35 -2.19 -5.00
C ASN A 30 17.42 -0.73 -4.51
N GLU A 31 16.39 0.07 -4.79
CA GLU A 31 16.25 1.42 -4.24
C GLU A 31 15.50 1.38 -2.89
N GLN A 32 15.92 2.21 -1.95
CA GLN A 32 15.27 2.38 -0.66
C GLN A 32 14.92 3.84 -0.45
N LEU A 33 13.71 4.10 0.08
CA LEU A 33 13.22 5.43 0.38
C LEU A 33 12.76 5.48 1.84
N THR A 34 13.33 6.40 2.61
CA THR A 34 12.93 6.65 4.00
C THR A 34 12.19 7.98 4.08
N LEU A 35 10.90 7.90 4.40
CA LEU A 35 10.01 9.05 4.53
C LEU A 35 9.69 9.28 6.00
N LEU A 36 9.98 10.48 6.49
CA LEU A 36 9.49 10.99 7.76
C LEU A 36 8.06 11.54 7.57
N PRO A 37 7.30 11.73 8.66
CA PRO A 37 5.96 12.32 8.57
C PRO A 37 5.94 13.66 7.83
N ALA A 38 6.95 14.51 7.99
CA ALA A 38 7.08 15.77 7.26
C ALA A 38 7.26 15.54 5.75
N ASP A 39 8.09 14.58 5.34
CA ASP A 39 8.28 14.25 3.91
C ASP A 39 6.98 13.73 3.27
N LEU A 40 6.12 13.05 4.04
CA LEU A 40 4.82 12.60 3.56
C LEU A 40 3.85 13.76 3.33
N LEU A 41 3.90 14.79 4.18
CA LEU A 41 3.07 15.99 4.01
C LEU A 41 3.43 16.71 2.71
N ASP A 42 4.72 16.87 2.41
CA ASP A 42 5.18 17.48 1.16
C ASP A 42 4.61 16.75 -0.08
N ILE A 43 4.65 15.41 -0.09
CA ILE A 43 4.08 14.59 -1.18
C ILE A 43 2.56 14.81 -1.29
N PHE A 44 1.89 14.89 -0.16
CA PHE A 44 0.44 15.03 -0.04
C PHE A 44 -0.08 16.44 -0.40
N GLU A 45 0.78 17.45 -0.34
CA GLU A 45 0.51 18.80 -0.83
C GLU A 45 0.72 18.89 -2.34
N GLY A 46 1.77 18.23 -2.88
CA GLY A 46 2.05 18.23 -4.31
C GLY A 46 1.11 17.36 -5.15
N HIS A 47 0.48 16.33 -4.55
CA HIS A 47 -0.42 15.42 -5.27
C HIS A 47 -1.72 15.16 -4.52
N THR A 48 -2.84 15.28 -5.24
CA THR A 48 -4.15 14.90 -4.72
C THR A 48 -4.25 13.38 -4.58
N ILE A 49 -4.49 12.90 -3.36
CA ILE A 49 -4.66 11.48 -3.06
C ILE A 49 -6.06 11.24 -2.51
N ALA A 50 -6.68 10.12 -2.92
CA ALA A 50 -8.00 9.69 -2.45
C ALA A 50 -7.96 9.14 -1.00
N ARG A 51 -7.58 9.99 -0.03
CA ARG A 51 -7.35 9.62 1.38
C ARG A 51 -8.52 8.87 2.01
N LYS A 52 -9.76 9.30 1.72
CA LYS A 52 -10.98 8.65 2.21
C LYS A 52 -11.10 7.21 1.69
N LYS A 53 -10.81 6.98 0.41
CA LYS A 53 -10.87 5.65 -0.20
C LYS A 53 -9.78 4.73 0.36
N LEU A 54 -8.55 5.22 0.50
CA LEU A 54 -7.45 4.46 1.10
C LEU A 54 -7.74 4.09 2.57
N LYS A 55 -8.30 5.02 3.35
CA LYS A 55 -8.70 4.74 4.74
C LYS A 55 -9.78 3.64 4.80
N ASN A 56 -10.80 3.73 3.95
CA ASN A 56 -11.87 2.74 3.88
C ASN A 56 -11.33 1.38 3.43
N GLU A 57 -10.45 1.34 2.44
CA GLU A 57 -9.78 0.13 1.98
C GLU A 57 -9.00 -0.57 3.11
N LEU A 58 -8.20 0.19 3.86
CA LEU A 58 -7.45 -0.37 4.99
C LEU A 58 -8.37 -0.97 6.06
N GLN A 59 -9.53 -0.35 6.30
CA GLN A 59 -10.53 -0.90 7.22
C GLN A 59 -11.13 -2.22 6.70
N LEU A 60 -11.41 -2.32 5.39
CA LEU A 60 -11.86 -3.56 4.77
C LEU A 60 -10.79 -4.66 4.85
N PHE A 61 -9.52 -4.30 4.65
CA PHE A 61 -8.39 -5.23 4.80
C PHE A 61 -8.29 -5.77 6.23
N MET A 62 -8.35 -4.90 7.24
CA MET A 62 -8.31 -5.29 8.65
C MET A 62 -9.49 -6.17 9.08
N ARG A 63 -10.62 -6.10 8.36
CA ARG A 63 -11.79 -6.98 8.57
C ARG A 63 -11.72 -8.30 7.80
N GLY A 64 -10.69 -8.49 6.97
CA GLY A 64 -10.59 -9.67 6.11
C GLY A 64 -11.60 -9.68 4.96
N GLU A 65 -12.12 -8.53 4.54
CA GLU A 65 -13.11 -8.46 3.46
C GLU A 65 -12.47 -8.78 2.10
N ARG A 66 -13.04 -9.76 1.40
CA ARG A 66 -12.53 -10.27 0.13
C ARG A 66 -13.53 -10.07 -1.02
N ASN A 67 -14.79 -9.74 -0.74
CA ASN A 67 -15.79 -9.48 -1.78
C ASN A 67 -15.57 -8.07 -2.37
N VAL A 68 -15.31 -8.01 -3.68
CA VAL A 68 -15.08 -6.75 -4.42
C VAL A 68 -16.31 -5.84 -4.39
N GLU A 69 -17.53 -6.38 -4.26
CA GLU A 69 -18.75 -5.57 -4.13
C GLU A 69 -18.70 -4.67 -2.89
N LYS A 70 -18.13 -5.13 -1.77
CA LYS A 70 -17.99 -4.35 -0.54
C LYS A 70 -17.02 -3.16 -0.72
N TYR A 71 -16.01 -3.32 -1.57
CA TYR A 71 -15.12 -2.23 -1.96
C TYR A 71 -15.88 -1.22 -2.84
N ARG A 72 -16.71 -1.69 -3.77
CA ARG A 72 -17.54 -0.83 -4.62
C ARG A 72 -18.56 -0.02 -3.81
N GLU A 73 -19.21 -0.64 -2.81
CA GLU A 73 -20.09 0.04 -1.83
C GLU A 73 -19.36 1.18 -1.10
N ALA A 74 -18.07 0.99 -0.81
CA ALA A 74 -17.20 2.01 -0.22
C ALA A 74 -16.65 3.04 -1.24
N GLY A 75 -17.08 2.96 -2.51
CA GLY A 75 -16.66 3.82 -3.61
C GLY A 75 -15.27 3.50 -4.17
N ILE A 76 -14.77 2.29 -3.91
CA ILE A 76 -13.44 1.81 -4.33
C ILE A 76 -13.61 0.88 -5.54
N ASN A 77 -13.18 1.35 -6.70
CA ASN A 77 -13.38 0.66 -7.98
C ASN A 77 -12.07 0.12 -8.59
N TRP A 78 -10.92 0.41 -7.98
CA TRP A 78 -9.63 -0.01 -8.53
C TRP A 78 -9.40 -1.53 -8.46
N TRP A 79 -10.22 -2.29 -7.72
CA TRP A 79 -10.20 -3.75 -7.67
C TRP A 79 -11.16 -4.44 -8.66
N ASP A 80 -11.94 -3.68 -9.44
CA ASP A 80 -12.94 -4.26 -10.36
C ASP A 80 -12.30 -5.17 -11.43
N TYR A 81 -11.00 -5.03 -11.70
CA TYR A 81 -10.27 -5.90 -12.64
C TYR A 81 -9.90 -7.28 -12.06
N CYS A 82 -10.01 -7.49 -10.74
CA CYS A 82 -9.61 -8.73 -10.07
C CYS A 82 -10.71 -9.81 -10.05
N GLY A 83 -11.92 -9.51 -10.52
CA GLY A 83 -13.09 -10.38 -10.43
C GLY A 83 -13.95 -10.08 -9.20
N SER A 84 -14.80 -11.02 -8.79
CA SER A 84 -15.73 -10.81 -7.65
C SER A 84 -15.10 -10.99 -6.28
N ILE A 85 -14.02 -11.78 -6.18
CA ILE A 85 -13.37 -12.14 -4.90
C ILE A 85 -11.86 -11.97 -5.01
N LEU A 86 -11.27 -11.30 -4.01
CA LEU A 86 -9.83 -11.15 -3.86
C LEU A 86 -9.21 -12.42 -3.26
N VAL A 87 -8.77 -13.34 -4.12
CA VAL A 87 -8.12 -14.59 -3.72
C VAL A 87 -6.63 -14.37 -3.37
N ASN A 88 -6.14 -15.00 -2.29
CA ASN A 88 -4.74 -14.93 -1.83
C ASN A 88 -4.20 -13.48 -1.70
N SER A 89 -5.06 -12.59 -1.22
CA SER A 89 -4.83 -11.15 -1.16
C SER A 89 -4.57 -10.65 0.28
N TYR A 90 -4.17 -9.38 0.41
CA TYR A 90 -3.87 -8.72 1.68
C TYR A 90 -4.92 -8.91 2.80
N PRO A 91 -6.24 -8.80 2.55
CA PRO A 91 -7.28 -9.05 3.55
C PRO A 91 -7.09 -10.33 4.36
N THR A 92 -6.66 -11.43 3.72
CA THR A 92 -6.46 -12.73 4.39
C THR A 92 -5.42 -12.68 5.50
N TYR A 93 -4.40 -11.84 5.34
CA TYR A 93 -3.34 -11.68 6.34
C TYR A 93 -3.69 -10.57 7.33
N PHE A 94 -4.33 -9.51 6.86
CA PHE A 94 -4.68 -8.34 7.66
C PHE A 94 -5.79 -8.62 8.67
N GLU A 95 -6.64 -9.62 8.44
CA GLU A 95 -7.64 -10.10 9.42
C GLU A 95 -7.01 -10.49 10.77
N LYS A 96 -5.76 -10.98 10.77
CA LYS A 96 -5.02 -11.36 11.98
C LYS A 96 -4.36 -10.16 12.68
N LEU A 97 -4.29 -9.01 12.03
CA LEU A 97 -3.53 -7.86 12.50
C LEU A 97 -4.21 -7.16 13.70
N PRO A 98 -5.52 -6.85 13.70
CA PRO A 98 -6.19 -6.26 14.86
C PRO A 98 -6.02 -7.04 16.18
N PRO A 99 -6.29 -8.37 16.24
CA PRO A 99 -6.10 -9.12 17.48
C PRO A 99 -4.61 -9.21 17.89
N LEU A 100 -3.69 -9.24 16.92
CA LEU A 100 -2.26 -9.20 17.20
C LEU A 100 -1.84 -7.86 17.84
N ILE A 101 -2.32 -6.74 17.30
CA ILE A 101 -2.06 -5.40 17.85
C ILE A 101 -2.62 -5.29 19.28
N GLU A 102 -3.83 -5.78 19.51
CA GLU A 102 -4.44 -5.78 20.85
C GLU A 102 -3.59 -6.58 21.85
N ARG A 103 -3.14 -7.77 21.44
CA ARG A 103 -2.26 -8.63 22.25
C ARG A 103 -0.92 -7.94 22.56
N ILE A 104 -0.30 -7.29 21.57
CA ILE A 104 0.94 -6.53 21.74
C ILE A 104 0.74 -5.37 22.73
N ASN A 105 -0.32 -4.59 22.56
CA ASN A 105 -0.60 -3.43 23.42
C ASN A 105 -0.90 -3.83 24.87
N ARG A 106 -1.53 -5.00 25.07
CA ARG A 106 -1.83 -5.55 26.39
C ARG A 106 -0.58 -6.12 27.08
N GLU A 107 0.20 -6.93 26.37
CA GLU A 107 1.30 -7.69 26.95
C GLU A 107 2.64 -6.91 26.96
N LYS A 108 2.86 -6.01 26.00
CA LYS A 108 4.07 -5.18 25.84
C LYS A 108 5.39 -5.95 25.95
N ARG A 109 5.42 -7.19 25.47
CA ARG A 109 6.61 -8.06 25.47
C ARG A 109 7.49 -7.77 24.26
N ASN A 110 8.66 -8.41 24.21
CA ASN A 110 9.52 -8.32 23.02
C ASN A 110 8.84 -8.97 21.80
N SER A 111 9.28 -8.57 20.60
CA SER A 111 8.72 -9.03 19.33
C SER A 111 8.75 -10.55 19.16
N LYS A 112 9.72 -11.25 19.76
CA LYS A 112 9.86 -12.72 19.67
C LYS A 112 8.66 -13.49 20.25
N ASN A 113 7.84 -12.86 21.11
CA ASN A 113 6.67 -13.49 21.72
C ASN A 113 5.40 -13.42 20.85
N TYR A 114 5.46 -12.77 19.69
CA TYR A 114 4.32 -12.49 18.81
C TYR A 114 4.49 -13.03 17.38
N ILE A 115 5.55 -13.83 17.16
CA ILE A 115 5.83 -14.54 15.90
C ILE A 115 5.00 -15.84 15.87
#